data_AF-A0A9X0HTU2-F1
#
_entry.id   AF-A0A9X0HTU2-F1
#
_cell.length_a   1.000
_cell.length_b   1.000
_cell.length_c   1.000
_cell.angle_alpha   90.00
_cell.angle_beta   90.00
_cell.angle_gamma   90.00
#
_symmetry.space_group_name_H-M   'P 1'
#
loop_
_entity.id
_entity.type
_entity.pdbx_description
1 polymer ?
#
loop_
_entity_poly.entity_id
_entity_poly.type
_entity_poly.pdbx_seq_one_letter_code
_entity_poly.pdbx_strand_id
1 'polypeptide(L)' 'MMRTIAAGALAVGGLLTFAVGVAHADEVQVEGGYATLEACQVDGPNVEITQNDANYAHWDCRQDGDGLWYVWLSS' A
#
# COMPACT_ATOMS: atom_id res chain seq x y z
N MET A 1 -5.88 47.92 29.34
CA MET A 1 -7.30 47.63 29.09
C MET A 1 -7.53 47.75 27.59
N MET A 2 -7.82 46.66 26.88
CA MET A 2 -8.69 46.68 25.70
C MET A 2 -9.15 45.24 25.43
N ARG A 3 -10.44 44.99 25.65
CA ARG A 3 -11.11 43.72 25.42
C ARG A 3 -11.59 43.73 23.97
N THR A 4 -11.00 42.91 23.10
CA THR A 4 -11.53 42.69 21.75
C THR A 4 -12.37 41.41 21.76
N ILE A 5 -13.66 41.64 21.96
CA ILE A 5 -14.81 41.14 21.20
C ILE A 5 -14.84 39.64 20.87
N ALA A 6 -15.87 39.04 21.46
CA ALA A 6 -16.40 37.71 21.19
C ALA A 6 -17.05 37.56 19.81
N ALA A 7 -17.36 36.29 19.50
CA ALA A 7 -18.38 35.79 18.56
C ALA A 7 -17.87 35.35 17.18
N GLY A 8 -17.92 34.03 16.99
CA GLY A 8 -17.73 33.35 15.72
C GLY A 8 -17.94 31.85 15.88
N ALA A 9 -19.09 31.45 16.43
CA ALA A 9 -19.52 30.06 16.43
C ALA A 9 -19.91 29.66 15.00
N LEU A 10 -19.20 28.74 14.36
CA LEU A 10 -19.74 27.99 13.22
C LEU A 10 -19.14 26.58 13.15
N ALA A 11 -20.08 25.63 13.07
CA ALA A 11 -19.98 24.30 12.50
C ALA A 11 -19.20 23.24 13.30
N VAL A 12 -19.98 22.53 14.12
CA VAL A 12 -19.83 21.09 14.34
C VAL A 12 -19.90 20.40 12.97
N GLY A 13 -18.76 20.25 12.32
CA GLY A 13 -18.59 19.31 11.23
C GLY A 13 -18.28 17.97 11.87
N GLY A 14 -19.28 17.09 11.98
CA GLY A 14 -19.03 15.70 12.28
C GLY A 14 -18.13 15.15 11.20
N LEU A 15 -16.82 15.13 11.45
CA LEU A 15 -15.92 14.26 10.72
C LEU A 15 -16.44 12.87 11.03
N LEU A 16 -17.19 12.34 10.06
CA LEU A 16 -17.28 10.91 9.83
C LEU A 16 -15.83 10.44 9.93
N THR A 17 -15.46 9.91 11.09
CA THR A 17 -14.34 8.99 11.20
C THR A 17 -14.80 7.84 10.34
N PHE A 18 -14.53 7.95 9.03
CA PHE A 18 -14.47 6.81 8.15
C PHE A 18 -13.62 5.83 8.94
N ALA A 19 -14.27 4.81 9.48
CA ALA A 19 -13.58 3.62 9.90
C ALA A 19 -12.96 3.12 8.59
N VAL A 20 -11.78 3.67 8.29
CA VAL A 20 -10.86 3.12 7.31
C VAL A 20 -10.48 1.81 7.94
N GLY A 21 -11.31 0.79 7.69
CA GLY A 21 -10.94 -0.57 7.98
C GLY A 21 -9.66 -0.78 7.22
N VAL A 22 -8.54 -0.82 7.95
CA VAL A 22 -7.28 -1.26 7.40
C VAL A 22 -7.53 -2.72 7.05
N ALA A 23 -7.88 -2.97 5.79
CA ALA A 23 -7.84 -4.31 5.26
C ALA A 23 -6.37 -4.71 5.32
N HIS A 24 -6.03 -5.58 6.27
CA HIS A 24 -4.74 -6.24 6.28
C HIS A 24 -4.78 -7.22 5.11
N ALA A 25 -4.35 -6.78 3.93
CA ALA A 25 -4.05 -7.66 2.82
C ALA A 25 -2.77 -8.42 3.20
N ASP A 26 -2.80 -9.74 3.06
CA ASP A 26 -1.58 -10.53 3.20
C ASP A 26 -0.67 -10.17 2.02
N GLU A 27 0.58 -9.82 2.34
CA GLU A 27 1.60 -9.46 1.35
C GLU A 27 2.78 -10.43 1.46
N VAL A 28 3.23 -10.96 0.33
CA VAL A 28 4.40 -11.84 0.28
C VAL A 28 5.37 -11.40 -0.80
N GLN A 29 6.66 -11.41 -0.46
CA GLN A 29 7.74 -11.20 -1.40
C GLN A 29 8.05 -12.53 -2.11
N VAL A 30 8.15 -12.48 -3.43
CA VAL A 30 8.57 -13.60 -4.27
C VAL A 30 10.09 -13.73 -4.18
N GLU A 31 10.59 -14.96 -4.10
CA GLU A 31 12.02 -15.22 -4.13
C GLU A 31 12.62 -14.87 -5.50
N GLY A 32 13.57 -13.92 -5.52
CA GLY A 32 14.24 -13.47 -6.74
C GLY A 32 14.27 -11.94 -6.84
N GLY A 33 15.45 -11.37 -7.07
CA GLY A 33 15.65 -9.93 -7.22
C GLY A 33 16.07 -9.56 -8.65
N TYR A 34 15.53 -8.46 -9.17
CA TYR A 34 15.81 -7.94 -10.51
C TYR A 34 16.61 -6.64 -10.43
N ALA A 35 17.57 -6.44 -11.35
CA ALA A 35 18.37 -5.23 -11.40
C ALA A 35 17.59 -3.99 -11.92
N THR A 36 16.44 -4.19 -12.57
CA THR A 36 15.65 -3.13 -13.21
C THR A 36 14.17 -3.34 -12.96
N LEU A 37 13.40 -2.26 -12.94
CA LEU A 37 11.95 -2.29 -12.78
C LEU A 37 11.30 -3.02 -13.97
N GLU A 38 11.81 -2.80 -15.17
CA GLU A 38 11.28 -3.40 -16.40
C GLU A 38 11.37 -4.92 -16.36
N ALA A 39 12.50 -5.48 -15.89
CA ALA A 39 12.65 -6.93 -15.74
C ALA A 39 11.66 -7.50 -14.72
N CYS A 40 11.47 -6.81 -13.58
CA CYS A 40 10.48 -7.20 -12.59
C CYS A 40 9.05 -7.17 -13.15
N GLN A 41 8.69 -6.15 -13.93
CA GLN A 41 7.34 -6.02 -14.51
C GLN A 41 7.04 -7.07 -15.58
N VAL A 42 8.06 -7.53 -16.31
CA VAL A 42 7.92 -8.62 -17.28
C VAL A 42 7.64 -9.93 -16.57
N ASP A 43 8.29 -10.18 -15.43
CA ASP A 43 8.17 -11.46 -14.72
C ASP A 43 6.98 -11.50 -13.75
N GLY A 44 6.64 -10.36 -13.12
CA GLY A 44 5.54 -10.21 -12.16
C GLY A 44 4.23 -10.94 -12.49
N PRO A 45 3.65 -10.80 -13.71
CA PRO A 45 2.40 -11.49 -14.05
C PRO A 45 2.55 -13.00 -14.29
N ASN A 46 3.78 -13.52 -14.33
CA ASN A 46 4.09 -14.93 -14.58
C ASN A 46 4.57 -15.67 -13.32
N VAL A 47 4.67 -14.97 -12.18
CA VAL A 47 5.10 -15.60 -10.93
C VAL A 47 3.96 -16.43 -10.35
N GLU A 48 4.28 -17.67 -9.99
CA GLU A 48 3.40 -18.55 -9.21
C GLU A 48 4.13 -19.00 -7.92
N ILE A 49 3.47 -18.90 -6.78
CA ILE A 49 3.99 -19.40 -5.50
C ILE A 49 3.43 -20.79 -5.17
N THR A 50 4.21 -21.63 -4.50
CA THR A 50 3.77 -23.01 -4.21
C THR A 50 2.61 -23.08 -3.18
N GLN A 51 2.49 -22.06 -2.32
CA GLN A 51 1.48 -22.03 -1.27
C GLN A 51 0.47 -20.90 -1.50
N ASN A 52 -0.81 -21.25 -1.60
CA ASN A 52 -1.92 -20.30 -1.63
C ASN A 52 -1.85 -19.27 -2.78
N ASP A 53 -1.24 -19.63 -3.92
CA ASP A 53 -1.10 -18.75 -5.09
C ASP A 53 -2.42 -18.07 -5.50
N ALA A 54 -3.48 -18.86 -5.59
CA ALA A 54 -4.82 -18.39 -5.94
C ALA A 54 -5.41 -17.34 -4.97
N ASN A 55 -4.80 -17.13 -3.79
CA ASN A 55 -5.24 -16.11 -2.85
C ASN A 55 -4.67 -14.73 -3.17
N TYR A 56 -3.61 -14.63 -3.98
CA TYR A 56 -2.99 -13.36 -4.33
C TYR A 56 -3.42 -12.93 -5.73
N ALA A 57 -4.36 -11.98 -5.79
CA ALA A 57 -4.92 -11.50 -7.06
C ALA A 57 -4.14 -10.32 -7.65
N HIS A 58 -3.23 -9.74 -6.88
CA HIS A 58 -2.51 -8.53 -7.22
C HIS A 58 -1.01 -8.74 -7.09
N TRP A 59 -0.26 -8.11 -7.98
CA TRP A 59 1.19 -8.08 -7.95
C TRP A 59 1.70 -6.66 -8.18
N ASP A 60 2.86 -6.36 -7.60
CA ASP A 60 3.57 -5.11 -7.85
C ASP A 60 5.09 -5.28 -7.68
N CYS A 61 5.85 -4.35 -8.25
CA CYS A 61 7.31 -4.36 -8.18
C CYS A 61 7.80 -3.27 -7.23
N ARG A 62 8.54 -3.65 -6.20
CA ARG A 62 9.09 -2.73 -5.19
C ARG A 62 10.61 -2.83 -5.16
N GLN A 63 11.28 -1.69 -5.07
CA GLN A 63 12.72 -1.65 -4.86
C GLN A 63 13.02 -1.74 -3.36
N ASP A 64 13.94 -2.62 -2.97
CA ASP A 64 14.39 -2.74 -1.58
C ASP A 64 15.70 -1.94 -1.36
N GLY A 65 16.17 -1.85 -0.11
CA GLY A 65 17.33 -1.05 0.29
C GLY A 65 18.66 -1.52 -0.30
N ASP A 66 18.70 -2.70 -0.93
CA ASP A 66 19.83 -3.23 -1.67
C ASP A 66 19.90 -2.73 -3.13
N GLY A 67 18.88 -1.99 -3.59
CA GLY A 67 18.77 -1.46 -4.94
C GLY A 67 18.19 -2.44 -5.96
N LEU A 68 17.82 -3.65 -5.55
CA LEU A 68 17.13 -4.64 -6.39
C LEU A 68 15.62 -4.45 -6.32
N TRP A 69 14.94 -4.85 -7.38
CA TRP A 69 13.50 -4.89 -7.49
C TRP A 69 12.99 -6.29 -7.17
N TYR A 70 11.87 -6.37 -6.49
CA TYR A 70 11.24 -7.62 -6.08
C TYR A 70 9.76 -7.61 -6.45
N VAL A 71 9.24 -8.76 -6.84
CA VAL A 71 7.80 -8.95 -7.04
C VAL A 71 7.16 -9.17 -5.66
N TRP A 72 6.13 -8.40 -5.37
CA TRP A 72 5.29 -8.53 -4.21
C TRP A 72 3.90 -8.95 -4.65
N LEU A 73 3.35 -9.96 -4.01
CA LEU A 73 1.99 -10.44 -4.23
C LEU A 73 1.11 -9.97 -3.07
N SER A 74 -0.13 -9.58 -3.38
CA SER A 74 -1.12 -9.14 -2.40
C SER A 74 -2.50 -9.73 -2.69
N SER A 75 -3.25 -10.02 -1.61
CA SER A 75 -4.61 -10.59 -1.63
C SER A 75 -5.69 -9.55 -1.39
#